data_AF-A0A1F2TNA7-F1
#
_entry.id   AF-A0A1F2TNA7-F1
#
_cell.length_a   1.000
_cell.length_b   1.000
_cell.length_c   1.000
_cell.angle_alpha   90.00
_cell.angle_beta   90.00
_cell.angle_gamma   90.00
#
_symmetry.space_group_name_H-M   'P 1'
#
loop_
_entity.id
_entity.type
_entity.pdbx_description
1 polymer ?
#
loop_
_entity_poly.entity_id
_entity_poly.type
_entity_poly.pdbx_seq_one_letter_code
_entity_poly.pdbx_strand_id
1 'polypeptide(L)'
;MPEITFTAPGPGPWELEQTHFSKPATRYLGEIFPEPLARGFGEGTKRYGLMLDTLRMAVVNDFCYAKFCPVGAPDSASGPPPRAIFTLLTWLHPEIRRRINAGPDVFARKLWREDMKRWDEQYKPDSIARNSKLQNTAVASLGDAEFLVYLEDIRDNVVEMIYRHHIFTIPSSFPVGHFLAEVQRWTGLPSGEVLGVLKGAAPISRGVAAKPRAAPARRHRDRSRRAALACGDRRPRVRHPRRRRHPRGDHHVF
;
A
#
# COMPACT_ATOMS: atom_id res chain seq x y z
N MET A 1 42.40 -8.95 8.44
CA MET A 1 41.21 -8.27 7.89
C MET A 1 40.71 -7.30 8.94
N PRO A 2 40.33 -6.06 8.60
CA PRO A 2 39.71 -5.18 9.58
C PRO A 2 38.41 -5.82 10.10
N GLU A 3 38.11 -5.62 11.37
CA GLU A 3 36.91 -6.13 12.03
C GLU A 3 35.66 -5.46 11.42
N ILE A 4 34.66 -6.25 11.02
CA ILE A 4 33.40 -5.73 10.46
C ILE A 4 32.42 -5.46 11.60
N THR A 5 32.05 -4.20 11.79
CA THR A 5 31.07 -3.78 12.80
C THR A 5 29.71 -3.49 12.18
N PHE A 6 28.65 -4.05 12.77
CA PHE A 6 27.27 -3.75 12.38
C PHE A 6 26.68 -2.71 13.35
N THR A 7 26.97 -1.44 13.09
CA THR A 7 26.41 -0.34 13.85
C THR A 7 25.01 -0.02 13.32
N ALA A 8 24.06 0.21 14.23
CA ALA A 8 22.71 0.62 13.84
C ALA A 8 22.77 1.89 12.96
N PRO A 9 21.97 1.97 11.87
CA PRO A 9 22.03 3.12 10.96
C PRO A 9 21.66 4.46 11.61
N GLY A 10 20.96 4.43 12.74
CA GLY A 10 20.55 5.59 13.50
C GLY A 10 19.70 5.20 14.72
N PRO A 11 19.19 6.16 15.49
CA PRO A 11 18.36 5.88 16.65
C PRO A 11 17.03 5.21 16.28
N GLY A 12 16.42 4.55 17.27
CA GLY A 12 15.15 3.83 17.12
C GLY A 12 15.30 2.44 16.49
N PRO A 13 14.19 1.70 16.33
CA PRO A 13 14.23 0.35 15.79
C PRO A 13 14.49 0.37 14.28
N TRP A 14 15.46 -0.43 13.85
CA TRP A 14 15.75 -0.74 12.46
C TRP A 14 15.65 -2.24 12.27
N GLU A 15 14.91 -2.67 11.24
CA GLU A 15 14.69 -4.07 10.94
C GLU A 15 15.43 -4.45 9.66
N LEU A 16 16.03 -5.64 9.63
CA LEU A 16 16.67 -6.16 8.43
C LEU A 16 15.60 -6.41 7.36
N GLU A 17 15.74 -5.79 6.20
CA GLU A 17 14.75 -5.88 5.12
C GLU A 17 14.97 -7.15 4.29
N GLN A 18 14.20 -8.19 4.57
CA GLN A 18 14.34 -9.50 3.93
C GLN A 18 13.31 -9.78 2.84
N THR A 19 12.29 -8.93 2.70
CA THR A 19 11.20 -9.15 1.74
C THR A 19 11.68 -8.93 0.30
N HIS A 20 12.47 -7.87 0.10
CA HIS A 20 12.99 -7.47 -1.22
C HIS A 20 14.51 -7.72 -1.34
N PHE A 21 15.24 -7.63 -0.22
CA PHE A 21 16.70 -7.76 -0.16
C PHE A 21 17.14 -8.94 0.72
N SER A 22 16.93 -10.16 0.23
CA SER A 22 17.34 -11.38 0.94
C SER A 22 18.85 -11.63 0.95
N LYS A 23 19.63 -10.78 0.28
CA LYS A 23 21.09 -10.83 0.15
C LYS A 23 21.65 -9.40 0.22
N PRO A 24 22.96 -9.24 0.49
CA PRO A 24 23.61 -7.93 0.41
C PRO A 24 23.28 -7.22 -0.91
N ALA A 25 22.85 -5.96 -0.80
CA ALA A 25 22.62 -5.07 -1.91
C ALA A 25 23.96 -4.60 -2.48
N THR A 26 23.98 -4.19 -3.76
CA THR A 26 25.14 -3.51 -4.31
C THR A 26 25.28 -2.12 -3.69
N ARG A 27 26.51 -1.62 -3.57
CA ARG A 27 26.75 -0.22 -3.13
C ARG A 27 25.97 0.79 -3.95
N TYR A 28 25.93 0.59 -5.28
CA TYR A 28 25.14 1.39 -6.20
C TYR A 28 23.67 1.50 -5.76
N LEU A 29 23.04 0.38 -5.39
CA LEU A 29 21.65 0.41 -4.92
C LEU A 29 21.51 1.12 -3.57
N GLY A 30 22.46 0.90 -2.66
CA GLY A 30 22.51 1.57 -1.37
C GLY A 30 22.59 3.09 -1.48
N GLU A 31 23.24 3.60 -2.53
CA GLU A 31 23.35 5.03 -2.80
C GLU A 31 22.07 5.63 -3.39
N ILE A 32 21.40 4.93 -4.31
CA ILE A 32 20.32 5.53 -5.10
C ILE A 32 18.90 5.24 -4.58
N PHE A 33 18.73 4.25 -3.72
CA PHE A 33 17.40 3.76 -3.33
C PHE A 33 16.77 4.46 -2.10
N PRO A 34 17.51 4.80 -1.02
CA PRO A 34 16.92 5.33 0.21
C PRO A 34 16.06 6.59 0.04
N GLU A 35 16.58 7.62 -0.63
CA GLU A 35 15.87 8.90 -0.79
C GLU A 35 14.57 8.76 -1.60
N PRO A 36 14.58 8.22 -2.83
CA PRO A 36 13.36 8.17 -3.64
C PRO A 36 12.30 7.26 -3.02
N LEU A 37 12.70 6.19 -2.30
CA LEU A 37 11.78 5.37 -1.51
C LEU A 37 11.12 6.23 -0.42
N ALA A 38 11.90 6.91 0.41
CA ALA A 38 11.36 7.67 1.54
C ALA A 38 10.47 8.83 1.07
N ARG A 39 10.86 9.50 -0.01
CA ARG A 39 10.05 10.56 -0.63
C ARG A 39 8.73 9.99 -1.16
N GLY A 40 8.79 8.98 -2.03
CA GLY A 40 7.60 8.44 -2.68
C GLY A 40 6.63 7.79 -1.70
N PHE A 41 7.16 7.00 -0.76
CA PHE A 41 6.34 6.35 0.26
C PHE A 41 5.66 7.38 1.17
N GLY A 42 6.39 8.44 1.55
CA GLY A 42 5.86 9.51 2.40
C GLY A 42 4.76 10.33 1.72
N GLU A 43 4.88 10.61 0.42
CA GLU A 43 3.80 11.24 -0.34
C GLU A 43 2.54 10.36 -0.37
N GLY A 44 2.71 9.05 -0.58
CA GLY A 44 1.63 8.08 -0.57
C GLY A 44 0.89 8.03 0.78
N THR A 45 1.61 7.90 1.89
CA THR A 45 1.01 7.85 3.23
C THR A 45 0.31 9.15 3.58
N LYS A 46 0.91 10.30 3.21
CA LYS A 46 0.37 11.64 3.42
C LYS A 46 -0.95 11.86 2.68
N ARG A 47 -1.05 11.37 1.43
CA ARG A 47 -2.25 11.45 0.59
C ARG A 47 -3.41 10.62 1.13
N TYR A 48 -3.13 9.47 1.74
CA TYR A 48 -4.14 8.56 2.30
C TYR A 48 -4.45 8.83 3.78
N GLY A 49 -3.88 9.88 4.37
CA GLY A 49 -4.14 10.22 5.77
C GLY A 49 -3.63 9.18 6.77
N LEU A 50 -2.62 8.38 6.41
CA LEU A 50 -2.07 7.35 7.29
C LEU A 50 -1.21 7.96 8.39
N MET A 51 -1.24 7.40 9.61
CA MET A 51 -0.40 7.85 10.75
C MET A 51 1.07 7.43 10.66
N LEU A 52 1.52 7.12 9.46
CA LEU A 52 2.88 6.74 9.12
C LEU A 52 3.45 7.86 8.23
N ASP A 53 4.49 8.53 8.66
CA ASP A 53 5.10 9.60 7.88
C ASP A 53 5.81 9.04 6.66
N THR A 54 6.79 8.15 6.85
CA THR A 54 7.47 7.47 5.75
C THR A 54 8.09 6.13 6.17
N LEU A 55 8.67 5.43 5.20
CA LEU A 55 9.61 4.32 5.38
C LEU A 55 11.01 4.87 5.07
N ARG A 56 11.96 4.73 5.99
CA ARG A 56 13.38 5.03 5.72
C ARG A 56 14.11 3.72 5.47
N MET A 57 15.09 3.76 4.59
CA MET A 57 16.02 2.66 4.36
C MET A 57 17.45 3.15 4.61
N ALA A 58 18.30 2.27 5.12
CA ALA A 58 19.72 2.50 5.22
C ALA A 58 20.49 1.21 4.95
N VAL A 59 21.75 1.32 4.54
CA VAL A 59 22.60 0.16 4.23
C VAL A 59 23.76 0.11 5.21
N VAL A 60 23.94 -1.04 5.87
CA VAL A 60 25.06 -1.31 6.78
C VAL A 60 25.75 -2.58 6.32
N ASN A 61 27.02 -2.46 5.93
CA ASN A 61 27.81 -3.55 5.34
C ASN A 61 27.07 -4.27 4.22
N ASP A 62 26.51 -3.50 3.28
CA ASP A 62 25.72 -3.96 2.14
C ASP A 62 24.35 -4.60 2.50
N PHE A 63 23.98 -4.73 3.78
CA PHE A 63 22.65 -5.19 4.19
C PHE A 63 21.67 -4.02 4.33
N CYS A 64 20.48 -4.16 3.74
CA CYS A 64 19.42 -3.16 3.82
C CYS A 64 18.64 -3.28 5.13
N TYR A 65 18.51 -2.18 5.84
CA TYR A 65 17.66 -2.04 7.00
C TYR A 65 16.57 -1.02 6.73
N ALA A 66 15.37 -1.29 7.21
CA ALA A 66 14.21 -0.43 7.05
C ALA A 66 13.68 0.02 8.42
N LYS A 67 13.09 1.22 8.43
CA LYS A 67 12.46 1.82 9.60
C LYS A 67 11.19 2.55 9.21
N PHE A 68 10.07 2.13 9.77
CA PHE A 68 8.82 2.88 9.71
C PHE A 68 8.91 4.10 10.63
N CYS A 69 8.54 5.28 10.10
CA CYS A 69 8.61 6.55 10.81
C CYS A 69 7.19 7.08 11.04
N PRO A 70 6.61 6.97 12.25
CA PRO A 70 5.29 7.53 12.55
C PRO A 70 5.26 9.06 12.50
N VAL A 71 4.10 9.64 12.20
CA VAL A 71 3.94 11.10 12.12
C VAL A 71 4.19 11.74 13.49
N GLY A 72 5.13 12.69 13.55
CA GLY A 72 5.44 13.46 14.76
C GLY A 72 6.16 12.66 15.86
N ALA A 73 6.54 11.41 15.59
CA ALA A 73 7.35 10.63 16.52
C ALA A 73 8.83 11.09 16.47
N PRO A 74 9.52 11.18 17.61
CA PRO A 74 10.96 11.41 17.61
C PRO A 74 11.69 10.23 16.97
N ASP A 75 12.88 10.47 16.41
CA ASP A 75 13.64 9.40 15.75
C ASP A 75 13.99 8.23 16.69
N SER A 76 14.10 8.45 17.99
CA SER A 76 14.36 7.40 18.99
C SER A 76 13.12 6.59 19.40
N ALA A 77 11.92 6.91 18.89
CA ALA A 77 10.70 6.23 19.28
C ALA A 77 10.74 4.72 18.96
N SER A 78 10.47 3.88 19.96
CA SER A 78 10.36 2.42 19.85
C SER A 78 8.93 1.90 19.94
N GLY A 79 7.95 2.81 20.11
CA GLY A 79 6.54 2.46 20.26
C GLY A 79 5.64 3.70 20.25
N PRO A 80 4.31 3.50 20.28
CA PRO A 80 3.37 4.60 20.36
C PRO A 80 3.47 5.33 21.71
N PRO A 81 3.18 6.65 21.75
CA PRO A 81 3.13 7.36 23.01
C PRO A 81 1.96 6.84 23.89
N PRO A 82 2.00 7.10 25.21
CA PRO A 82 0.87 6.81 26.10
C PRO A 82 -0.45 7.35 25.55
N ARG A 83 -1.55 6.62 25.75
CA ARG A 83 -2.85 6.92 25.14
C ARG A 83 -3.30 8.37 25.33
N ALA A 84 -3.12 8.93 26.53
CA ALA A 84 -3.49 10.33 26.81
C ALA A 84 -2.69 11.33 25.96
N ILE A 85 -1.39 11.08 25.78
CA ILE A 85 -0.52 11.88 24.90
C ILE A 85 -0.95 11.71 23.45
N PHE A 86 -1.23 10.48 23.01
CA PHE A 86 -1.74 10.23 21.66
C PHE A 86 -3.05 10.99 21.40
N THR A 87 -4.00 10.96 22.35
CA THR A 87 -5.25 11.73 22.27
C THR A 87 -4.99 13.23 22.18
N LEU A 88 -4.04 13.77 22.94
CA LEU A 88 -3.68 15.18 22.82
C LEU A 88 -3.09 15.50 21.44
N LEU A 89 -2.24 14.62 20.91
CA LEU A 89 -1.65 14.77 19.58
C LEU A 89 -2.71 14.78 18.47
N THR A 90 -3.79 14.00 18.58
CA THR A 90 -4.87 14.05 17.59
C THR A 90 -5.64 15.37 17.60
N TRP A 91 -5.56 16.16 18.67
CA TRP A 91 -6.20 17.47 18.78
C TRP A 91 -5.28 18.65 18.45
N LEU A 92 -3.99 18.52 18.73
CA LEU A 92 -3.04 19.64 18.64
C LEU A 92 -2.08 19.54 17.46
N HIS A 93 -1.64 18.34 17.07
CA HIS A 93 -0.60 18.22 16.05
C HIS A 93 -1.21 18.45 14.65
N PRO A 94 -0.76 19.49 13.91
CA PRO A 94 -1.43 19.93 12.69
C PRO A 94 -1.46 18.84 11.61
N GLU A 95 -0.34 18.14 11.40
CA GLU A 95 -0.29 17.08 10.40
C GLU A 95 -1.14 15.86 10.77
N ILE A 96 -1.18 15.45 12.04
CA ILE A 96 -2.04 14.34 12.51
C ILE A 96 -3.50 14.70 12.28
N ARG A 97 -3.92 15.91 12.65
CA ARG A 97 -5.29 16.40 12.39
C ARG A 97 -5.63 16.39 10.92
N ARG A 98 -4.75 16.94 10.08
CA ARG A 98 -4.94 16.98 8.63
C ARG A 98 -5.14 15.58 8.06
N ARG A 99 -4.34 14.61 8.51
CA ARG A 99 -4.41 13.21 8.08
C ARG A 99 -5.68 12.50 8.57
N ILE A 100 -6.10 12.73 9.82
CA ILE A 100 -7.38 12.23 10.35
C ILE A 100 -8.55 12.77 9.52
N ASN A 101 -8.55 14.06 9.21
CA ASN A 101 -9.60 14.70 8.41
C ASN A 101 -9.62 14.23 6.96
N ALA A 102 -8.49 13.81 6.40
CA ALA A 102 -8.41 13.26 5.05
C ALA A 102 -8.98 11.82 4.95
N GLY A 103 -8.99 11.07 6.06
CA GLY A 103 -9.40 9.66 6.08
C GLY A 103 -10.79 9.37 5.47
N PRO A 104 -11.86 10.09 5.88
CA PRO A 104 -13.18 9.91 5.29
C PRO A 104 -13.21 10.12 3.76
N ASP A 105 -12.47 11.10 3.27
CA ASP A 105 -12.39 11.41 1.84
C ASP A 105 -11.74 10.29 1.03
N VAL A 106 -10.77 9.56 1.63
CA VAL A 106 -10.14 8.38 1.00
C VAL A 106 -11.19 7.38 0.54
N PHE A 107 -12.14 7.08 1.42
CA PHE A 107 -13.21 6.12 1.15
C PHE A 107 -14.34 6.72 0.29
N ALA A 108 -14.77 7.94 0.60
CA ALA A 108 -15.86 8.60 -0.11
C ALA A 108 -15.55 8.77 -1.59
N ARG A 109 -14.31 9.17 -1.90
CA ARG A 109 -13.84 9.39 -3.28
C ARG A 109 -13.21 8.15 -3.91
N LYS A 110 -12.88 7.13 -3.10
CA LYS A 110 -12.14 5.94 -3.52
C LYS A 110 -10.82 6.34 -4.19
N LEU A 111 -9.96 7.04 -3.46
CA LEU A 111 -8.74 7.65 -4.01
C LEU A 111 -7.86 6.68 -4.81
N TRP A 112 -7.86 5.38 -4.49
CA TRP A 112 -7.13 4.37 -5.24
C TRP A 112 -7.58 4.24 -6.70
N ARG A 113 -8.84 4.59 -7.03
CA ARG A 113 -9.34 4.67 -8.41
C ARG A 113 -8.86 5.94 -9.12
N GLU A 114 -8.80 7.06 -8.39
CA GLU A 114 -8.21 8.30 -8.93
C GLU A 114 -6.71 8.11 -9.20
N ASP A 115 -6.00 7.42 -8.30
CA ASP A 115 -4.58 7.11 -8.48
C ASP A 115 -4.36 6.11 -9.61
N MET A 116 -5.26 5.13 -9.81
CA MET A 116 -5.22 4.26 -10.99
C MET A 116 -5.37 5.06 -12.30
N LYS A 117 -6.29 6.03 -12.33
CA LYS A 117 -6.43 6.94 -13.48
C LYS A 117 -5.15 7.76 -13.70
N ARG A 118 -4.60 8.35 -12.64
CA ARG A 118 -3.33 9.09 -12.69
C ARG A 118 -2.16 8.22 -13.17
N TRP A 119 -2.12 6.95 -12.76
CA TRP A 119 -1.14 6.00 -13.25
C TRP A 119 -1.30 5.76 -14.76
N ASP A 120 -2.51 5.40 -15.21
CA ASP A 120 -2.76 5.03 -16.60
C ASP A 120 -2.60 6.22 -17.57
N GLU A 121 -3.00 7.42 -17.16
CA GLU A 121 -3.01 8.60 -18.03
C GLU A 121 -1.70 9.41 -17.99
N GLN A 122 -0.92 9.33 -16.91
CA GLN A 122 0.24 10.20 -16.71
C GLN A 122 1.53 9.39 -16.49
N TYR A 123 1.59 8.61 -15.41
CA TYR A 123 2.87 8.03 -14.98
C TYR A 123 3.31 6.85 -15.83
N LYS A 124 2.39 5.95 -16.18
CA LYS A 124 2.69 4.79 -17.02
C LYS A 124 3.17 5.19 -18.42
N PRO A 125 2.45 6.04 -19.20
CA PRO A 125 2.93 6.42 -20.52
C PRO A 125 4.26 7.18 -20.45
N ASP A 126 4.45 8.06 -19.48
CA ASP A 126 5.72 8.77 -19.31
C ASP A 126 6.87 7.82 -18.89
N SER A 127 6.62 6.86 -17.99
CA SER A 127 7.59 5.82 -17.63
C SER A 127 7.97 4.96 -18.83
N ILE A 128 7.00 4.59 -19.69
CA ILE A 128 7.28 3.85 -20.93
C ILE A 128 8.15 4.70 -21.85
N ALA A 129 7.79 5.98 -22.08
CA ALA A 129 8.55 6.86 -22.95
C ALA A 129 10.01 7.03 -22.48
N ARG A 130 10.24 7.27 -21.19
CA ARG A 130 11.58 7.37 -20.59
C ARG A 130 12.40 6.10 -20.77
N ASN A 131 11.83 4.95 -20.41
CA ASN A 131 12.51 3.67 -20.54
C ASN A 131 12.79 3.34 -22.01
N SER A 132 11.83 3.56 -22.91
CA SER A 132 12.00 3.33 -24.34
C SER A 132 13.05 4.25 -24.96
N LYS A 133 13.15 5.52 -24.53
CA LYS A 133 14.22 6.42 -24.98
C LYS A 133 15.59 5.82 -24.69
N LEU A 134 15.81 5.36 -23.46
CA LEU A 134 17.09 4.79 -23.02
C LEU A 134 17.39 3.43 -23.66
N GLN A 135 16.37 2.59 -23.84
CA GLN A 135 16.52 1.27 -24.46
C GLN A 135 16.80 1.33 -25.96
N ASN A 136 16.32 2.37 -26.65
CA ASN A 136 16.52 2.56 -28.09
C ASN A 136 17.78 3.39 -28.42
N THR A 137 18.56 3.80 -27.43
CA THR A 137 19.84 4.47 -27.67
C THR A 137 20.83 3.51 -28.32
N ALA A 138 21.45 3.91 -29.44
CA ALA A 138 22.48 3.13 -30.11
C ALA A 138 23.82 3.22 -29.34
N VAL A 139 23.91 2.50 -28.21
CA VAL A 139 25.06 2.59 -27.29
C VAL A 139 26.40 2.36 -27.97
N ALA A 140 26.44 1.46 -28.96
CA ALA A 140 27.66 1.13 -29.71
C ALA A 140 28.20 2.26 -30.59
N SER A 141 27.42 3.31 -30.87
CA SER A 141 27.86 4.46 -31.65
C SER A 141 28.21 5.68 -30.79
N LEU A 142 28.07 5.60 -29.47
CA LEU A 142 28.38 6.72 -28.57
C LEU A 142 29.90 6.86 -28.40
N GLY A 143 30.40 8.10 -28.42
CA GLY A 143 31.73 8.40 -27.91
C GLY A 143 31.78 8.35 -26.39
N ASP A 144 32.98 8.31 -25.81
CA ASP A 144 33.18 8.16 -24.35
C ASP A 144 32.40 9.20 -23.51
N ALA A 145 32.44 10.47 -23.91
CA ALA A 145 31.73 11.54 -23.21
C ALA A 145 30.20 11.37 -23.27
N GLU A 146 29.68 10.94 -24.42
CA GLU A 146 28.25 10.69 -24.61
C GLU A 146 27.80 9.44 -23.84
N PHE A 147 28.67 8.44 -23.75
CA PHE A 147 28.41 7.23 -22.98
C PHE A 147 28.33 7.52 -21.48
N LEU A 148 29.17 8.40 -20.93
CA LEU A 148 29.09 8.82 -19.53
C LEU A 148 27.76 9.52 -19.23
N VAL A 149 27.33 10.45 -20.09
CA VAL A 149 26.02 11.11 -19.98
C VAL A 149 24.89 10.09 -20.04
N TYR A 150 24.99 9.09 -20.92
CA TYR A 150 24.00 8.01 -21.00
C TYR A 150 23.90 7.19 -19.70
N LEU A 151 25.02 6.94 -19.01
CA LEU A 151 25.02 6.25 -17.71
C LEU A 151 24.34 7.09 -16.61
N GLU A 152 24.55 8.41 -16.62
CA GLU A 152 23.86 9.33 -15.71
C GLU A 152 22.35 9.35 -15.98
N ASP A 153 21.95 9.44 -17.25
CA ASP A 153 20.55 9.35 -17.69
C ASP A 153 19.87 8.05 -17.24
N ILE A 154 20.58 6.91 -17.32
CA ILE A 154 20.09 5.63 -16.78
C ILE A 154 19.90 5.71 -15.28
N ARG A 155 20.92 6.20 -14.55
CA ARG A 155 20.87 6.30 -13.09
C ARG A 155 19.69 7.14 -12.62
N ASP A 156 19.49 8.31 -13.24
CA ASP A 156 18.43 9.22 -12.88
C ASP A 156 17.04 8.64 -13.22
N ASN A 157 16.93 7.92 -14.34
CA ASN A 157 15.70 7.21 -14.65
C ASN A 157 15.42 6.07 -13.65
N VAL A 158 16.43 5.35 -13.14
CA VAL A 158 16.25 4.36 -12.07
C VAL A 158 15.74 5.01 -10.79
N VAL A 159 16.34 6.14 -10.37
CA VAL A 159 15.89 6.93 -9.21
C VAL A 159 14.42 7.34 -9.36
N GLU A 160 14.04 7.83 -10.54
CA GLU A 160 12.66 8.21 -10.84
C GLU A 160 11.71 7.00 -10.81
N MET A 161 12.12 5.84 -11.31
CA MET A 161 11.30 4.61 -11.25
C MET A 161 11.13 4.12 -9.80
N ILE A 162 12.15 4.22 -8.96
CA ILE A 162 12.05 3.90 -7.53
C ILE A 162 11.05 4.84 -6.87
N TYR A 163 11.16 6.14 -7.10
CA TYR A 163 10.22 7.12 -6.57
C TYR A 163 8.77 6.83 -7.01
N ARG A 164 8.56 6.57 -8.31
CA ARG A 164 7.25 6.23 -8.87
C ARG A 164 6.67 4.96 -8.28
N HIS A 165 7.48 3.93 -8.09
CA HIS A 165 7.04 2.71 -7.43
C HIS A 165 6.46 3.03 -6.05
N HIS A 166 7.14 3.88 -5.28
CA HIS A 166 6.79 4.16 -3.90
C HIS A 166 5.62 5.14 -3.73
N ILE A 167 5.40 6.10 -4.64
CA ILE A 167 4.16 6.92 -4.62
C ILE A 167 2.91 6.08 -4.88
N PHE A 168 3.05 4.93 -5.57
CA PHE A 168 1.95 4.01 -5.85
C PHE A 168 1.89 2.79 -4.91
N THR A 169 2.79 2.66 -3.93
CA THR A 169 2.73 1.59 -2.91
C THR A 169 1.44 1.65 -2.09
N ILE A 170 1.08 2.83 -1.57
CA ILE A 170 -0.15 2.98 -0.79
C ILE A 170 -1.41 2.83 -1.66
N PRO A 171 -1.53 3.48 -2.83
CA PRO A 171 -2.65 3.28 -3.73
C PRO A 171 -2.92 1.82 -4.13
N SER A 172 -1.88 1.02 -4.30
CA SER A 172 -2.02 -0.41 -4.64
C SER A 172 -2.35 -1.28 -3.43
N SER A 173 -1.75 -1.01 -2.28
CA SER A 173 -1.91 -1.83 -1.07
C SER A 173 -3.21 -1.53 -0.31
N PHE A 174 -3.64 -0.27 -0.28
CA PHE A 174 -4.83 0.17 0.45
C PHE A 174 -6.12 -0.57 0.06
N PRO A 175 -6.51 -0.70 -1.23
CA PRO A 175 -7.74 -1.40 -1.60
C PRO A 175 -7.70 -2.89 -1.26
N VAL A 176 -6.52 -3.53 -1.28
CA VAL A 176 -6.36 -4.92 -0.84
C VAL A 176 -6.57 -5.02 0.67
N GLY A 177 -5.93 -4.15 1.45
CA GLY A 177 -6.13 -4.09 2.91
C GLY A 177 -7.58 -3.81 3.30
N HIS A 178 -8.26 -2.88 2.62
CA HIS A 178 -9.67 -2.59 2.83
C HIS A 178 -10.57 -3.79 2.48
N PHE A 179 -10.31 -4.47 1.36
CA PHE A 179 -11.02 -5.69 0.98
C PHE A 179 -10.87 -6.78 2.03
N LEU A 180 -9.64 -7.03 2.51
CA LEU A 180 -9.38 -7.99 3.57
C LEU A 180 -10.18 -7.62 4.83
N ALA A 181 -10.07 -6.38 5.30
CA ALA A 181 -10.77 -5.91 6.51
C ALA A 181 -12.29 -6.11 6.43
N GLU A 182 -12.92 -5.74 5.31
CA GLU A 182 -14.37 -5.88 5.14
C GLU A 182 -14.81 -7.35 5.06
N VAL A 183 -14.11 -8.18 4.29
CA VAL A 183 -14.49 -9.60 4.16
C VAL A 183 -14.28 -10.34 5.49
N GLN A 184 -13.19 -10.06 6.20
CA GLN A 184 -12.97 -10.62 7.53
C GLN A 184 -14.11 -10.20 8.49
N ARG A 185 -14.52 -8.93 8.45
CA ARG A 185 -15.64 -8.43 9.25
C ARG A 185 -16.98 -9.10 8.90
N TRP A 186 -17.23 -9.41 7.63
CA TRP A 186 -18.47 -10.05 7.19
C TRP A 186 -18.53 -11.56 7.44
N THR A 187 -17.39 -12.24 7.35
CA THR A 187 -17.34 -13.71 7.26
C THR A 187 -16.61 -14.38 8.41
N GLY A 188 -15.77 -13.65 9.15
CA GLY A 188 -14.87 -14.21 10.15
C GLY A 188 -13.70 -15.03 9.58
N LEU A 189 -13.57 -15.14 8.25
CA LEU A 189 -12.47 -15.90 7.62
C LEU A 189 -11.11 -15.26 7.91
N PRO A 190 -10.03 -16.05 8.01
CA PRO A 190 -8.68 -15.51 8.17
C PRO A 190 -8.21 -14.81 6.88
N SER A 191 -7.37 -13.78 7.03
CA SER A 191 -6.87 -12.98 5.91
C SER A 191 -6.17 -13.82 4.83
N GLY A 192 -5.48 -14.89 5.20
CA GLY A 192 -4.83 -15.81 4.26
C GLY A 192 -5.80 -16.52 3.32
N GLU A 193 -6.96 -16.96 3.82
CA GLU A 193 -8.01 -17.58 2.99
C GLU A 193 -8.66 -16.54 2.07
N VAL A 194 -8.92 -15.34 2.59
CA VAL A 194 -9.49 -14.23 1.81
C VAL A 194 -8.52 -13.82 0.70
N LEU A 195 -7.23 -13.66 1.00
CA LEU A 195 -6.21 -13.31 0.01
C LEU A 195 -6.08 -14.38 -1.09
N GLY A 196 -6.37 -15.65 -0.75
CA GLY A 196 -6.42 -16.75 -1.70
C GLY A 196 -7.35 -16.50 -2.90
N VAL A 197 -8.40 -15.69 -2.76
CA VAL A 197 -9.31 -15.35 -3.87
C VAL A 197 -8.71 -14.38 -4.89
N LEU A 198 -7.69 -13.61 -4.49
CA LEU A 198 -6.98 -12.68 -5.37
C LEU A 198 -5.80 -13.35 -6.10
N LYS A 199 -5.47 -14.60 -5.75
CA LYS A 199 -4.34 -15.34 -6.34
C LYS A 199 -4.51 -15.50 -7.85
N GLY A 200 -3.56 -14.93 -8.60
CA GLY A 200 -3.53 -15.03 -10.07
C GLY A 200 -4.55 -14.14 -10.78
N ALA A 201 -5.09 -13.13 -10.10
CA ALA A 201 -6.03 -12.16 -10.67
C ALA A 201 -5.41 -11.27 -11.75
N ALA A 202 -4.11 -10.99 -11.68
CA ALA A 202 -3.38 -10.28 -12.73
C ALA A 202 -2.55 -11.27 -13.58
N PRO A 203 -2.59 -11.18 -14.93
CA PRO A 203 -1.75 -11.98 -15.81
C PRO A 203 -0.26 -11.86 -15.49
N ILE A 204 0.21 -10.65 -15.12
CA ILE A 204 1.61 -10.39 -14.77
C ILE A 204 2.05 -11.11 -13.48
N SER A 205 1.14 -11.33 -12.54
CA SER A 205 1.41 -12.01 -11.27
C SER A 205 1.54 -13.52 -11.44
N ARG A 206 1.38 -14.04 -12.67
CA ARG A 206 1.70 -15.42 -13.05
C ARG A 206 3.15 -15.59 -13.48
N GLY A 207 3.93 -14.50 -13.54
CA GLY A 207 5.32 -14.47 -13.98
C GLY A 207 5.44 -14.11 -15.46
N VAL A 208 6.52 -13.41 -15.81
CA VAL A 208 6.85 -12.95 -17.18
C VAL A 208 6.99 -14.13 -18.18
N ALA A 209 7.21 -15.35 -17.67
CA ALA A 209 7.32 -16.57 -18.47
C ALA A 209 5.99 -17.39 -18.59
N ALA A 210 4.90 -16.96 -17.95
CA ALA A 210 3.64 -17.70 -18.05
C ALA A 210 2.94 -17.39 -19.38
N LYS A 211 3.03 -18.33 -20.34
CA LYS A 211 2.10 -18.34 -21.49
C LYS A 211 0.66 -18.14 -20.97
N PRO A 212 -0.18 -17.35 -21.65
CA PRO A 212 -1.58 -17.21 -21.28
C PRO A 212 -2.23 -18.60 -21.33
N ARG A 213 -2.40 -19.24 -20.17
CA ARG A 213 -3.28 -20.40 -20.07
C ARG A 213 -4.69 -19.86 -20.27
N ALA A 214 -5.34 -20.29 -21.35
CA ALA A 214 -6.79 -20.15 -21.50
C ALA A 214 -7.43 -20.52 -20.17
N ALA A 215 -8.24 -19.61 -19.63
CA ALA A 215 -8.89 -19.83 -18.35
C ALA A 215 -9.65 -21.16 -18.43
N PRO A 216 -9.36 -22.17 -17.58
CA PRO A 216 -10.30 -23.27 -17.46
C PRO A 216 -11.58 -22.64 -16.95
N ALA A 217 -12.66 -22.75 -17.73
CA ALA A 217 -14.00 -22.44 -17.30
C ALA A 217 -14.33 -23.33 -16.10
N ARG A 218 -13.90 -22.90 -14.90
CA ARG A 218 -14.28 -23.54 -13.65
C ARG A 218 -15.75 -23.24 -13.46
N ARG A 219 -16.59 -24.14 -13.96
CA ARG A 219 -17.95 -24.35 -13.44
C ARG A 219 -17.80 -24.68 -11.95
N HIS A 220 -17.76 -23.65 -11.12
CA HIS A 220 -17.73 -23.79 -9.67
C HIS A 220 -19.07 -24.39 -9.21
N ARG A 221 -19.05 -25.69 -8.90
CA ARG A 221 -19.96 -26.27 -7.91
C ARG A 221 -19.54 -25.73 -6.54
N ASP A 222 -20.02 -24.55 -6.17
CA ASP A 222 -20.14 -24.15 -4.77
C ASP A 222 -21.10 -22.95 -4.65
N ARG A 223 -22.39 -23.24 -4.44
CA ARG A 223 -23.44 -22.20 -4.25
C ARG A 223 -23.18 -21.34 -3.00
N SER A 224 -22.44 -21.88 -2.04
CA SER A 224 -22.17 -21.30 -0.72
C SER A 224 -21.29 -20.04 -0.80
N ARG A 225 -20.31 -20.01 -1.72
CA ARG A 225 -19.37 -18.87 -1.88
C ARG A 225 -19.97 -17.65 -2.57
N ARG A 226 -21.00 -17.83 -3.42
CA ARG A 226 -21.72 -16.70 -4.05
C ARG A 226 -22.71 -16.03 -3.09
N ALA A 227 -23.24 -16.77 -2.12
CA ALA A 227 -24.20 -16.22 -1.16
C ALA A 227 -23.57 -15.16 -0.24
N ALA A 228 -22.31 -15.33 0.15
CA ALA A 228 -21.59 -14.40 1.02
C ALA A 228 -21.36 -13.02 0.37
N LEU A 229 -21.19 -12.96 -0.95
CA LEU A 229 -20.96 -11.71 -1.70
C LEU A 229 -22.26 -11.00 -2.13
N ALA A 230 -23.41 -11.69 -2.11
CA ALA A 230 -24.68 -11.18 -2.60
C ALA A 230 -25.58 -10.54 -1.51
N CYS A 231 -25.20 -10.62 -0.23
CA CYS A 231 -26.07 -10.18 0.87
C CYS A 231 -25.93 -8.70 1.27
N GLY A 232 -25.06 -7.93 0.61
CA GLY A 232 -24.71 -6.56 1.03
C GLY A 232 -25.70 -5.43 0.71
N ASP A 233 -26.82 -5.68 0.02
CA ASP A 233 -27.68 -4.59 -0.49
C ASP A 233 -29.14 -4.61 0.01
N ARG A 234 -29.39 -5.04 1.25
CA ARG A 234 -30.71 -4.87 1.88
C ARG A 234 -30.66 -3.80 2.97
N ARG A 235 -30.95 -2.55 2.58
CA ARG A 235 -31.32 -1.49 3.54
C ARG A 235 -32.51 -1.97 4.39
N PRO A 236 -32.47 -1.86 5.74
CA PRO A 236 -33.62 -2.22 6.56
C PRO A 236 -34.73 -1.18 6.40
N ARG A 237 -35.89 -1.60 5.86
CA ARG A 237 -37.14 -0.82 5.91
C ARG A 237 -37.64 -0.84 7.35
N VAL A 238 -37.60 0.32 8.03
CA VAL A 238 -38.29 0.54 9.31
C VAL A 238 -39.80 0.41 9.08
N ARG A 239 -40.42 -0.61 9.68
CA ARG A 239 -41.88 -0.74 9.75
C ARG A 239 -42.36 -0.10 11.05
N HIS A 240 -43.10 1.02 10.93
CA HIS A 240 -43.87 1.57 12.05
C HIS A 240 -44.99 0.61 12.47
N PRO A 241 -45.17 0.31 13.77
CA PRO A 241 -46.31 -0.46 14.24
C PRO A 241 -47.59 0.38 14.16
N ARG A 242 -48.56 -0.08 13.37
CA ARG A 242 -49.93 0.49 13.32
C ARG A 242 -50.68 0.17 14.62
N ARG A 243 -51.41 1.17 15.09
CA ARG A 243 -52.22 1.20 16.32
C ARG A 243 -53.20 0.02 16.42
N ARG A 244 -53.31 -0.51 17.64
CA ARG A 244 -54.28 -1.51 18.10
C ARG A 244 -55.73 -1.04 17.90
N ARG A 245 -56.61 -1.96 17.50
CA ARG A 245 -58.04 -1.92 17.81
C ARG A 245 -58.40 -3.22 18.52
N HIS A 246 -58.84 -3.11 19.78
CA HIS A 246 -59.45 -4.17 20.57
C HIS A 246 -60.94 -4.27 20.23
N PRO A 247 -61.52 -5.48 20.11
CA PRO A 247 -62.94 -5.69 20.34
C PRO A 247 -63.21 -5.90 21.84
N ARG A 248 -64.35 -5.37 22.30
CA ARG A 248 -64.93 -5.56 23.64
C ARG A 248 -65.50 -6.98 23.81
N GLY A 249 -65.55 -7.47 25.04
CA GLY A 249 -66.30 -8.68 25.42
C GLY A 249 -65.89 -9.27 26.78
N ASP A 250 -66.31 -8.59 27.84
CA ASP A 250 -66.90 -9.03 29.13
C ASP A 250 -66.53 -10.32 29.90
N HIS A 251 -66.50 -10.13 31.25
CA HIS A 251 -66.81 -11.04 32.38
C HIS A 251 -65.77 -12.13 32.77
N HIS A 252 -65.39 -12.45 34.02
CA HIS A 252 -65.81 -12.23 35.43
C HIS A 252 -64.53 -12.30 36.34
N VAL A 253 -64.38 -11.51 37.42
CA VAL A 253 -64.53 -11.87 38.86
C VAL A 253 -63.92 -13.26 39.20
N PHE A 254 -62.85 -13.44 39.98
CA PHE A 254 -62.38 -12.86 41.25
C PHE A 254 -60.87 -12.56 41.24
#